data_AF-A0A0F9KEV5-F1
#
_entry.id   AF-A0A0F9KEV5-F1
#
_cell.length_a   1.000
_cell.length_b   1.000
_cell.length_c   1.000
_cell.angle_alpha   90.00
_cell.angle_beta   90.00
_cell.angle_gamma   90.00
#
_symmetry.space_group_name_H-M   'P 1'
#
loop_
_entity.id
_entity.type
_entity.pdbx_description
1 polymer ?
#
loop_
_entity_poly.entity_id
_entity_poly.type
_entity_poly.pdbx_seq_one_letter_code
_entity_poly.pdbx_strand_id
1 'polypeptide(L)' 'MEEEHPQKNYDRRTFIKTTGATTLFSAAALNMGFANPLFSSNKETLKVGLVGCGGRGTGAASQAISADPDTVLYA' A
#
# COMPACT_ATOMS: atom_id res chain seq x y z
N MET A 1 2.15 9.51 46.93
CA MET A 1 1.70 8.16 46.53
C MET A 1 2.01 8.09 45.06
N GLU A 2 3.10 7.41 44.71
CA GLU A 2 3.58 7.29 43.34
C GLU A 2 2.67 6.27 42.63
N GLU A 3 1.92 6.68 41.61
CA GLU A 3 1.18 5.73 40.78
C GLU A 3 2.15 5.12 39.75
N GLU A 4 2.49 3.84 39.95
CA GLU A 4 3.14 3.04 38.91
C GLU A 4 2.15 2.79 37.76
N HIS A 5 2.41 3.41 36.61
CA HIS A 5 1.78 3.02 35.35
C HIS A 5 2.59 1.88 34.71
N PRO A 6 2.04 0.65 34.59
CA PRO A 6 2.73 -0.43 33.92
C PRO A 6 2.86 -0.11 32.42
N GLN A 7 4.09 0.09 31.96
CA GLN A 7 4.39 0.31 30.54
C GLN A 7 4.24 -1.01 29.77
N LYS A 8 3.09 -1.19 29.14
CA LYS A 8 2.80 -2.37 28.31
C LYS A 8 3.53 -2.24 26.97
N ASN A 9 4.64 -2.95 26.85
CA ASN A 9 5.41 -3.06 25.60
C ASN A 9 4.61 -3.84 24.54
N TYR A 10 3.79 -3.13 23.76
CA TYR A 10 3.15 -3.71 22.58
C TYR A 10 4.15 -3.75 21.43
N ASP A 11 4.66 -4.95 21.12
CA ASP A 11 5.42 -5.14 19.90
C ASP A 11 4.50 -4.92 18.69
N ARG A 12 4.83 -3.92 17.87
CA ARG A 12 4.08 -3.56 16.66
C ARG A 12 3.88 -4.75 15.76
N ARG A 13 4.84 -5.69 15.71
CA ARG A 13 4.74 -6.92 14.92
C ARG A 13 3.70 -7.89 15.48
N THR A 14 3.60 -8.00 16.80
CA THR A 14 2.58 -8.85 17.46
C THR A 14 1.19 -8.32 17.19
N PHE A 15 0.99 -7.00 17.25
CA PHE A 15 -0.28 -6.37 16.90
C PHE A 15 -0.68 -6.65 15.44
N ILE A 16 0.24 -6.42 14.49
CA ILE A 16 0.00 -6.70 13.07
C ILE A 16 -0.29 -8.19 12.83
N LYS A 17 0.40 -9.10 13.53
CA LYS A 17 0.17 -10.54 13.42
C LYS A 17 -1.22 -10.95 13.91
N THR A 18 -1.67 -10.38 15.03
CA THR A 18 -3.02 -10.64 15.57
C THR A 18 -4.11 -10.09 14.65
N THR A 19 -3.93 -8.90 14.07
CA THR A 19 -4.92 -8.29 13.16
C THR A 19 -4.86 -8.86 11.73
N GLY A 20 -3.68 -9.25 11.25
CA GLY A 20 -3.52 -9.86 9.91
C GLY A 20 -4.09 -11.27 9.81
N ALA A 21 -4.17 -12.01 10.92
CA ALA A 21 -4.81 -13.32 10.94
C ALA A 21 -6.32 -13.27 10.61
N THR A 22 -6.99 -12.15 10.89
CA THR A 22 -8.44 -12.00 10.60
C THR A 22 -8.75 -11.64 9.15
N THR A 23 -7.78 -11.16 8.36
CA THR A 23 -8.00 -10.76 6.95
C THR A 23 -7.75 -11.88 5.93
N LEU A 24 -7.08 -12.97 6.35
CA LEU A 24 -6.75 -14.10 5.45
C LEU A 24 -7.98 -14.89 4.97
N PHE A 25 -9.13 -14.74 5.62
CA PHE A 25 -10.36 -15.44 5.21
C PHE A 25 -11.00 -14.86 3.93
N SER A 26 -10.54 -13.69 3.45
CA SER A 26 -11.12 -13.02 2.27
C SER A 26 -10.25 -13.10 1.00
N ALA A 27 -9.09 -13.76 1.05
CA ALA A 27 -8.09 -13.73 -0.03
C ALA A 27 -8.16 -14.91 -1.02
N ALA A 28 -9.15 -15.80 -0.92
CA ALA A 28 -9.21 -17.02 -1.74
C ALA A 28 -9.81 -16.84 -3.15
N ALA A 29 -10.17 -15.63 -3.58
CA ALA A 29 -11.00 -15.42 -4.78
C ALA A 29 -10.45 -14.42 -5.81
N LEU A 30 -9.13 -14.28 -5.98
CA LEU A 30 -8.56 -13.42 -7.04
C LEU A 30 -7.52 -14.17 -7.88
N ASN A 31 -7.94 -15.28 -8.51
CA ASN A 31 -7.28 -15.76 -9.72
C ASN A 31 -8.03 -15.18 -10.93
N MET A 32 -7.71 -13.93 -11.30
CA MET A 32 -8.09 -13.37 -12.59
C MET A 32 -6.84 -13.32 -13.46
N GLY A 33 -6.82 -14.17 -14.48
CA GLY A 33 -5.69 -14.32 -15.41
C GLY A 33 -5.33 -13.00 -16.08
N PHE A 34 -4.06 -12.64 -16.01
CA PHE A 34 -3.50 -11.53 -16.76
C PHE A 34 -3.07 -12.04 -18.14
N ALA A 35 -3.90 -11.77 -19.15
CA ALA A 35 -3.45 -11.80 -20.54
C ALA A 35 -2.73 -10.46 -20.82
N ASN A 36 -1.40 -10.50 -20.97
CA ASN A 36 -0.61 -9.34 -21.36
C ASN A 36 -0.57 -9.21 -22.88
N PRO A 37 -1.18 -8.19 -23.51
CA PRO A 37 -0.73 -7.75 -24.81
C PRO A 37 0.62 -7.03 -24.62
N LEU A 38 1.70 -7.71 -25.02
CA LEU A 38 3.03 -7.14 -25.16
C LEU A 38 2.98 -5.94 -26.12
N PHE A 39 3.31 -4.75 -25.63
CA PHE A 39 3.69 -3.56 -26.41
C PHE A 39 2.64 -3.02 -27.40
N SER A 40 1.66 -2.28 -26.90
CA SER A 40 1.02 -1.23 -27.69
C SER A 40 1.78 0.07 -27.49
N SER A 41 2.21 0.71 -28.58
CA SER A 41 2.81 2.05 -28.62
C SER A 41 1.77 3.14 -28.35
N ASN A 42 0.96 2.94 -27.32
CA ASN A 42 -0.12 3.82 -26.93
C ASN A 42 0.35 4.58 -25.69
N LYS A 43 0.28 5.93 -25.73
CA LYS A 43 0.54 6.82 -24.59
C LYS A 43 -0.59 6.65 -23.57
N GLU A 44 -0.72 5.46 -23.03
CA GLU A 44 -1.70 5.16 -22.01
C GLU A 44 -1.24 5.78 -20.71
N THR A 45 -2.14 6.48 -20.04
CA THR A 45 -1.84 7.13 -18.77
C THR A 45 -1.46 6.09 -17.72
N LEU A 46 -0.28 6.23 -17.12
CA LEU A 46 0.20 5.36 -16.06
C LEU A 46 -0.54 5.68 -14.76
N LYS A 47 -1.36 4.73 -14.29
CA LYS A 47 -2.11 4.84 -13.04
C LYS A 47 -1.29 4.32 -11.87
N VAL A 48 -1.00 5.19 -10.91
CA VAL A 48 -0.19 4.86 -9.73
C VAL A 48 -1.07 4.88 -8.48
N GLY A 49 -1.18 3.73 -7.79
CA GLY A 49 -1.84 3.62 -6.50
C GLY A 49 -0.91 4.00 -5.34
N LEU A 50 -1.39 4.82 -4.41
CA LEU A 50 -0.65 5.19 -3.20
C LEU A 50 -1.13 4.37 -2.00
N VAL A 51 -0.20 3.64 -1.36
CA VAL A 51 -0.47 2.93 -0.11
C VAL A 51 0.26 3.62 1.05
N GLY A 52 -0.51 4.16 1.98
CA GLY A 52 0.00 4.80 3.20
C GLY A 52 0.19 6.31 3.06
N CYS A 53 -0.18 7.04 4.12
CA CYS A 53 -0.17 8.51 4.20
C CYS A 53 1.06 9.11 4.90
N GLY A 54 2.16 8.35 5.00
CA GLY A 54 3.40 8.83 5.61
C GLY A 54 4.27 9.64 4.64
N GLY A 55 5.27 10.37 5.17
CA GLY A 55 6.14 11.24 4.36
C GLY A 55 6.92 10.51 3.25
N ARG A 56 7.14 9.20 3.37
CA ARG A 56 7.73 8.38 2.30
C ARG A 56 6.76 8.11 1.15
N GLY A 57 5.48 7.86 1.47
CA GLY A 57 4.44 7.63 0.48
C GLY A 57 4.14 8.89 -0.33
N THR A 58 3.96 10.02 0.34
CA THR A 58 3.75 11.31 -0.35
C THR A 58 4.97 11.71 -1.19
N GLY A 59 6.19 11.48 -0.70
CA GLY A 59 7.42 11.73 -1.47
C GLY A 59 7.50 10.87 -2.73
N ALA A 60 7.18 9.58 -2.63
CA ALA A 60 7.13 8.68 -3.77
C ALA A 60 6.05 9.08 -4.79
N ALA A 61 4.85 9.45 -4.31
CA ALA A 61 3.77 9.93 -5.17
C ALA A 61 4.16 11.20 -5.94
N SER A 62 4.84 12.14 -5.26
CA SER A 62 5.35 13.36 -5.89
C SER A 62 6.40 13.07 -6.96
N GLN A 63 7.31 12.12 -6.71
CA GLN A 63 8.32 11.72 -7.69
C GLN A 63 7.68 11.05 -8.90
N ALA A 64 6.69 10.18 -8.69
CA ALA A 64 5.99 9.49 -9.77
C ALA A 64 5.29 10.46 -10.72
N ILE A 65 4.50 11.42 -10.22
CA ILE A 65 3.82 12.41 -11.06
C ILE A 65 4.82 13.35 -11.76
N SER A 66 5.97 13.63 -11.13
CA SER A 66 6.97 14.54 -11.72
C SER A 66 7.84 13.88 -12.79
N ALA A 67 7.94 12.54 -12.78
CA ALA A 67 8.82 11.80 -13.68
C ALA A 67 8.29 11.72 -15.11
N ASP A 68 6.96 11.70 -15.28
CA ASP A 68 6.33 11.57 -16.58
C ASP A 68 4.96 12.30 -16.61
N PRO A 69 4.67 13.10 -17.66
CA PRO A 69 3.44 13.89 -17.74
C PRO A 69 2.17 13.03 -17.93
N ASP A 70 2.31 11.81 -18.43
CA ASP A 70 1.22 10.86 -18.62
C ASP A 70 1.04 9.96 -17.36
N THR A 71 1.50 10.40 -16.17
CA THR A 71 1.33 9.69 -14.88
C THR A 71 0.29 10.35 -13.98
N VAL A 72 -0.63 9.56 -13.43
CA VAL A 72 -1.67 10.03 -12.50
C VAL A 72 -1.75 9.17 -11.25
N LEU A 73 -2.07 9.80 -10.12
CA LEU A 73 -2.45 9.06 -8.92
C LEU A 73 -3.88 8.55 -9.06
N TYR A 74 -4.08 7.30 -8.70
CA TYR A 74 -5.34 6.59 -8.88
C TYR A 74 -5.70 5.83 -7.60
N ALA A 75 -6.99 5.69 -7.32
CA ALA A 75 -7.54 5.06 -6.13
C ALA A 75 -8.71 4.15 -6.49
#